data_AF-A0A7V9SE05-F1
#
_entry.id   AF-A0A7V9SE05-F1
#
_cell.length_a   1.000
_cell.length_b   1.000
_cell.length_c   1.000
_cell.angle_alpha   90.00
_cell.angle_beta   90.00
_cell.angle_gamma   90.00
#
_symmetry.space_group_name_H-M   'P 1'
#
loop_
_entity.id
_entity.type
_entity.pdbx_description
1 polymer ?
#
loop_
_entity_poly.entity_id
_entity_poly.type
_entity_poly.pdbx_seq_one_letter_code
_entity_poly.pdbx_strand_id
1 'polypeptide(L)'
;MDRNESERPARPRRSNLVSNLFAVAAVAFGILAIVLYLRNPGGGTAPVPIAAPGGNELVNVTDALRAQDLDVQQPPRLFISRGALDVPGQGVEIDGSPGFIFLYADAEAARADAAGVDPNSVVPDRLAGTPTPEGDRRMAQGSNVIVLLVGGSEDTWRKVEVAVASLP
;
A
#
# COMPACT_ATOMS: atom_id res chain seq x y z
N MET A 1 27.27 0.90 -81.98
CA MET A 1 26.41 1.85 -81.21
C MET A 1 25.63 1.00 -80.21
N ASP A 2 26.24 0.75 -79.06
CA ASP A 2 25.63 -0.02 -77.97
C ASP A 2 24.82 0.92 -77.07
N ARG A 3 23.54 0.57 -76.82
CA ARG A 3 22.74 1.21 -75.78
C ARG A 3 22.68 0.28 -74.57
N ASN A 4 23.10 0.81 -73.43
CA ASN A 4 22.84 0.28 -72.10
C ASN A 4 21.34 0.12 -71.84
N GLU A 5 20.91 -1.07 -71.45
CA GLU A 5 19.71 -1.26 -70.63
C GLU A 5 20.14 -1.77 -69.25
N SER A 6 19.83 -0.95 -68.25
CA SER A 6 20.04 -1.22 -66.84
C SER A 6 18.75 -1.79 -66.26
N GLU A 7 18.77 -2.98 -65.68
CA GLU A 7 17.73 -3.40 -64.73
C GLU A 7 18.32 -3.99 -63.45
N ARG A 8 17.65 -3.65 -62.36
CA ARG A 8 18.18 -3.41 -61.01
C ARG A 8 18.30 -4.70 -60.18
N PRO A 9 19.20 -4.75 -59.17
CA PRO A 9 19.28 -5.90 -58.27
C PRO A 9 18.01 -6.02 -57.42
N ALA A 10 17.50 -7.25 -57.30
CA ALA A 10 16.40 -7.61 -56.42
C ALA A 10 16.72 -7.24 -54.97
N ARG A 11 15.90 -6.36 -54.35
CA ARG A 11 16.04 -6.02 -52.93
C ARG A 11 15.62 -7.21 -52.06
N PRO A 12 16.40 -7.59 -51.03
CA PRO A 12 16.01 -8.63 -50.10
C PRO A 12 14.85 -8.19 -49.22
N ARG A 13 13.81 -9.03 -49.14
CA ARG A 13 12.65 -8.90 -48.25
C ARG A 13 13.08 -8.98 -46.78
N ARG A 14 13.45 -7.86 -46.17
CA ARG A 14 13.66 -7.70 -44.72
C ARG A 14 12.58 -6.78 -44.15
N SER A 15 11.36 -7.27 -43.92
CA SER A 15 10.36 -6.46 -43.17
C SER A 15 9.34 -7.24 -42.33
N ASN A 16 9.48 -8.56 -42.15
CA ASN A 16 8.44 -9.33 -41.47
C ASN A 16 8.85 -9.87 -40.08
N LEU A 17 10.16 -9.90 -39.79
CA LEU A 17 10.69 -10.40 -38.52
C LEU A 17 10.40 -9.46 -37.34
N VAL A 18 10.52 -8.15 -37.57
CA VAL A 18 10.25 -7.13 -36.55
C VAL A 18 8.75 -7.08 -36.23
N SER A 19 7.90 -7.16 -37.26
CA SER A 19 6.44 -7.16 -37.10
C SER A 19 5.93 -8.39 -36.34
N ASN A 20 6.51 -9.57 -36.58
CA ASN A 20 6.15 -10.78 -35.83
C ASN A 20 6.59 -10.69 -34.36
N LEU A 21 7.73 -10.07 -34.06
CA LEU A 21 8.19 -9.88 -32.69
C LEU A 21 7.25 -8.96 -31.90
N PHE A 22 6.79 -7.87 -32.51
CA PHE A 22 5.79 -6.98 -31.90
C PHE A 22 4.44 -7.66 -31.69
N ALA A 23 3.99 -8.49 -32.63
CA ALA A 23 2.74 -9.26 -32.49
C ALA A 23 2.82 -10.25 -31.32
N VAL A 24 3.93 -10.97 -31.17
CA VAL A 24 4.13 -11.90 -30.05
C VAL A 24 4.21 -11.16 -28.71
N ALA A 25 4.90 -10.02 -28.66
CA ALA A 25 4.96 -9.18 -27.46
C ALA A 25 3.56 -8.67 -27.07
N ALA A 26 2.76 -8.22 -28.03
CA ALA A 26 1.39 -7.74 -27.79
C ALA A 26 0.49 -8.84 -27.20
N VAL A 27 0.60 -10.08 -27.71
CA VAL A 27 -0.12 -11.23 -27.15
C VAL A 27 0.33 -11.53 -25.72
N ALA A 28 1.63 -11.50 -25.44
CA ALA A 28 2.16 -11.72 -24.10
C ALA A 28 1.68 -10.65 -23.09
N PHE A 29 1.69 -9.38 -23.49
CA PHE A 29 1.16 -8.28 -22.67
C PHE A 29 -0.36 -8.39 -22.47
N GLY A 30 -1.11 -8.79 -23.49
CA GLY A 30 -2.56 -9.01 -23.38
C GLY A 30 -2.90 -10.13 -22.40
N ILE A 31 -2.18 -11.26 -22.46
CA ILE A 31 -2.33 -12.36 -21.51
C ILE A 31 -1.98 -11.89 -20.09
N LEU A 32 -0.87 -11.17 -19.92
CA LEU A 32 -0.48 -10.64 -18.61
C LEU A 32 -1.53 -9.69 -18.02
N ALA A 33 -2.09 -8.80 -18.84
CA ALA A 33 -3.15 -7.89 -18.43
C ALA A 33 -4.42 -8.63 -17.99
N ILE A 34 -4.83 -9.68 -18.72
CA ILE A 34 -5.97 -10.53 -18.34
C ILE A 34 -5.69 -11.28 -17.04
N VAL A 35 -4.50 -11.85 -16.88
CA VAL A 35 -4.10 -12.54 -15.64
C VAL A 35 -4.11 -11.58 -14.46
N LEU A 36 -3.56 -10.37 -14.62
CA LEU A 36 -3.57 -9.34 -13.57
C LEU A 36 -5.00 -8.88 -13.24
N TYR A 37 -5.85 -8.70 -14.25
CA TYR A 37 -7.24 -8.31 -14.08
C TYR A 37 -8.06 -9.38 -13.33
N LEU A 38 -7.93 -10.65 -13.73
CA LEU A 38 -8.63 -11.77 -13.10
C LEU A 38 -8.10 -12.09 -11.70
N ARG A 39 -6.81 -11.88 -11.44
CA ARG A 39 -6.18 -12.14 -10.14
C ARG A 39 -6.43 -11.01 -9.11
N ASN A 40 -6.81 -9.81 -9.57
CA ASN A 40 -7.15 -8.65 -8.75
C ASN A 40 -8.56 -8.10 -9.08
N PRO A 41 -9.66 -8.84 -8.81
CA PRO A 41 -11.03 -8.42 -9.15
C PRO A 41 -11.59 -7.28 -8.27
N GLY A 42 -10.72 -6.46 -7.67
CA GLY A 42 -11.12 -5.43 -6.71
C GLY A 42 -10.03 -4.37 -6.53
N GLY A 43 -9.48 -3.87 -7.65
CA GLY A 43 -8.53 -2.76 -7.65
C GLY A 43 -9.15 -1.46 -7.15
N GLY A 44 -9.50 -1.39 -5.87
CA GLY A 44 -9.50 -0.15 -5.14
C GLY A 44 -8.05 0.29 -5.07
N THR A 45 -7.70 1.31 -5.83
CA THR A 45 -6.52 2.10 -5.52
C THR A 45 -6.74 2.64 -4.12
N ALA A 46 -5.96 2.15 -3.14
CA ALA A 46 -5.86 2.85 -1.87
C ALA A 46 -5.51 4.30 -2.23
N PRO A 47 -6.31 5.30 -1.80
CA PRO A 47 -5.96 6.68 -2.04
C PRO A 47 -4.55 6.90 -1.50
N VAL A 48 -3.62 7.32 -2.35
CA VAL A 48 -2.32 7.80 -1.86
C VAL A 48 -2.64 9.11 -1.15
N PRO A 49 -2.47 9.20 0.18
CA PRO A 49 -2.74 10.44 0.90
C PRO A 49 -1.84 11.53 0.30
N ILE A 50 -2.45 12.62 -0.17
CA ILE A 50 -1.69 13.82 -0.50
C ILE A 50 -1.44 14.50 0.85
N ALA A 51 -0.22 14.40 1.36
CA ALA A 51 0.13 14.99 2.64
C ALA A 51 -0.13 16.50 2.61
N ALA A 52 -0.78 17.02 3.65
CA ALA A 52 -0.74 18.45 3.94
C ALA A 52 0.71 18.82 4.29
N PRO A 53 1.25 19.95 3.79
CA PRO A 53 2.60 20.37 4.13
C PRO A 53 2.81 20.43 5.64
N GLY A 54 3.78 19.66 6.17
CA GLY A 54 4.14 19.66 7.59
C GLY A 54 3.52 18.57 8.46
N GLY A 55 2.70 17.67 7.91
CA GLY A 55 2.21 16.47 8.63
C GLY A 55 3.11 15.25 8.46
N ASN A 56 3.01 14.27 9.36
CA ASN A 56 3.70 12.98 9.21
C ASN A 56 3.11 12.18 8.05
N GLU A 57 4.01 11.50 7.34
CA GLU A 57 3.70 10.52 6.30
C GLU A 57 3.93 9.09 6.81
N LEU A 58 3.46 8.10 6.05
CA LEU A 58 3.64 6.69 6.38
C LEU A 58 5.12 6.34 6.65
N VAL A 59 6.05 6.91 5.87
CA VAL A 59 7.48 6.68 6.05
C VAL A 59 7.95 7.16 7.44
N ASN A 60 7.53 8.36 7.87
CA ASN A 60 7.89 8.90 9.19
C ASN A 60 7.41 7.98 10.31
N VAL A 61 6.18 7.49 10.21
CA VAL A 61 5.60 6.57 11.21
C VAL A 61 6.35 5.25 11.23
N THR A 62 6.59 4.63 10.08
CA THR A 62 7.31 3.36 10.03
C THR A 62 8.77 3.49 10.47
N ASP A 63 9.42 4.62 10.23
CA ASP A 63 10.79 4.88 10.69
C ASP A 63 10.84 5.12 12.21
N ALA A 64 9.86 5.84 12.77
CA ALA A 64 9.74 6.00 14.21
C ALA A 64 9.49 4.66 14.92
N LEU A 65 8.67 3.79 14.35
CA LEU A 65 8.44 2.43 14.85
C LEU A 65 9.74 1.59 14.79
N ARG A 66 10.45 1.59 13.66
CA ARG A 66 11.73 0.88 13.53
C ARG A 66 12.81 1.41 14.47
N ALA A 67 12.80 2.70 14.78
CA ALA A 67 13.71 3.31 15.75
C ALA A 67 13.48 2.82 17.19
N GLN A 68 12.36 2.15 17.48
CA GLN A 68 12.08 1.45 18.73
C GLN A 68 12.43 -0.05 18.67
N ASP A 69 13.27 -0.46 17.71
CA ASP A 69 13.66 -1.85 17.46
C ASP A 69 12.48 -2.78 17.13
N LEU A 70 11.42 -2.25 16.51
CA LEU A 70 10.28 -3.02 16.02
C LEU A 70 10.53 -3.50 14.58
N ASP A 71 10.19 -4.75 14.28
CA ASP A 71 10.10 -5.21 12.89
C ASP A 71 8.81 -4.69 12.26
N VAL A 72 8.93 -3.92 11.17
CA VAL A 72 7.81 -3.26 10.50
C VAL A 72 7.76 -3.61 9.02
N GLN A 73 6.76 -4.40 8.65
CA GLN A 73 6.52 -4.86 7.29
C GLN A 73 5.20 -4.29 6.74
N GLN A 74 5.10 -4.15 5.42
CA GLN A 74 3.87 -3.73 4.74
C GLN A 74 3.31 -4.87 3.90
N PRO A 75 2.48 -5.74 4.49
CA PRO A 75 1.87 -6.84 3.75
C PRO A 75 0.87 -6.31 2.71
N PRO A 76 0.83 -6.89 1.50
CA PRO A 76 -0.11 -6.45 0.48
C PRO A 76 -1.55 -6.76 0.91
N ARG A 77 -2.48 -5.84 0.61
CA ARG A 77 -3.93 -5.96 0.85
C ARG A 77 -4.35 -5.96 2.32
N LEU A 78 -3.47 -5.61 3.25
CA LEU A 78 -3.86 -5.29 4.62
C LEU A 78 -4.27 -3.81 4.67
N PHE A 79 -5.56 -3.56 4.87
CA PHE A 79 -6.10 -2.21 5.02
C PHE A 79 -7.42 -2.26 5.78
N ILE A 80 -7.77 -1.14 6.41
CA ILE A 80 -9.09 -0.91 7.00
C ILE A 80 -9.77 0.19 6.18
N SER A 81 -10.94 -0.11 5.63
CA SER A 81 -11.80 0.91 5.01
C SER A 81 -12.28 1.91 6.06
N ARG A 82 -12.62 3.14 5.64
CA ARG A 82 -13.29 4.13 6.48
C ARG A 82 -14.48 3.50 7.22
N GLY A 83 -14.64 3.82 8.50
CA GLY A 83 -15.62 3.22 9.39
C GLY A 83 -15.76 4.02 10.68
N ALA A 84 -15.32 3.45 11.80
CA ALA A 84 -15.28 4.14 13.09
C ALA A 84 -14.29 5.32 13.13
N LEU A 85 -13.33 5.34 12.20
CA LEU A 85 -12.48 6.49 11.91
C LEU A 85 -12.78 7.01 10.50
N ASP A 86 -12.64 8.33 10.32
CA ASP A 86 -12.94 9.10 9.13
C ASP A 86 -11.90 8.94 8.00
N VAL A 87 -10.73 8.37 8.30
CA VAL A 87 -9.70 8.06 7.30
C VAL A 87 -9.48 6.55 7.20
N PRO A 88 -9.11 6.03 6.01
CA PRO A 88 -8.74 4.63 5.88
C PRO A 88 -7.43 4.33 6.62
N GLY A 89 -7.33 3.12 7.17
CA GLY A 89 -6.12 2.62 7.83
C GLY A 89 -5.24 1.85 6.86
N GLN A 90 -3.97 2.25 6.76
CA GLN A 90 -2.95 1.53 6.00
C GLN A 90 -2.37 0.40 6.84
N GLY A 91 -2.48 -0.84 6.37
CA GLY A 91 -2.02 -2.01 7.11
C GLY A 91 -0.51 -2.16 7.11
N VAL A 92 0.02 -2.45 8.29
CA VAL A 92 1.40 -2.84 8.55
C VAL A 92 1.39 -4.10 9.41
N GLU A 93 2.52 -4.78 9.48
CA GLU A 93 2.79 -5.81 10.48
C GLU A 93 3.89 -5.27 11.40
N ILE A 94 3.67 -5.33 12.70
CA ILE A 94 4.56 -4.83 13.76
C ILE A 94 4.89 -6.02 14.66
N ASP A 95 6.14 -6.49 14.65
CA ASP A 95 6.58 -7.71 15.35
C ASP A 95 5.66 -8.92 15.10
N GLY A 96 5.23 -9.14 13.85
CA GLY A 96 4.33 -10.23 13.48
C GLY A 96 2.85 -10.00 13.81
N SER A 97 2.50 -8.85 14.42
CA SER A 97 1.12 -8.50 14.78
C SER A 97 0.54 -7.48 13.81
N PRO A 98 -0.75 -7.58 13.41
CA PRO A 98 -1.36 -6.59 12.53
C PRO A 98 -1.42 -5.21 13.17
N GLY A 99 -0.94 -4.20 12.46
CA GLY A 99 -1.05 -2.79 12.81
C GLY A 99 -1.72 -1.99 11.69
N PHE A 100 -2.30 -0.84 12.03
CA PHE A 100 -2.94 0.05 11.07
C PHE A 100 -2.58 1.50 11.37
N ILE A 101 -2.11 2.20 10.35
CA ILE A 101 -1.70 3.60 10.44
C ILE A 101 -2.76 4.46 9.73
N PHE A 102 -3.35 5.37 10.48
CA PHE A 102 -4.36 6.33 10.02
C PHE A 102 -3.70 7.71 9.95
N LEU A 103 -3.67 8.29 8.76
CA LEU A 103 -3.04 9.60 8.50
C LEU A 103 -4.12 10.66 8.30
N TYR A 104 -4.07 11.71 9.10
CA TYR A 104 -4.99 12.84 9.07
C TYR A 104 -4.33 14.07 8.46
N ALA A 105 -5.15 15.07 8.11
CA ALA A 105 -4.67 16.35 7.60
C ALA A 105 -3.82 17.09 8.66
N ASP A 106 -4.21 16.99 9.93
CA ASP A 106 -3.52 17.62 11.05
C ASP A 106 -3.83 16.89 12.37
N ALA A 107 -3.17 17.31 13.45
CA ALA A 107 -3.32 16.72 14.77
C ALA A 107 -4.68 16.99 15.44
N GLU A 108 -5.38 18.05 15.03
CA GLU A 108 -6.70 18.38 15.57
C GLU A 108 -7.76 17.43 15.00
N ALA A 109 -7.72 17.19 13.69
CA ALA A 109 -8.55 16.21 13.01
C ALA A 109 -8.34 14.80 13.59
N ALA A 110 -7.09 14.38 13.80
CA ALA A 110 -6.79 13.08 14.41
C ALA A 110 -7.38 12.97 15.82
N ARG A 111 -7.27 14.02 16.65
CA ARG A 111 -7.80 14.03 18.02
C ARG A 111 -9.32 14.02 18.06
N ALA A 112 -9.95 14.80 17.18
CA ALA A 112 -11.41 14.90 17.11
C ALA A 112 -12.03 13.56 16.69
N ASP A 113 -11.42 12.88 15.71
CA ASP A 113 -11.91 11.60 15.21
C ASP A 113 -11.66 10.46 16.22
N ALA A 114 -10.52 10.45 16.91
CA ALA A 114 -10.24 9.47 17.96
C ALA A 114 -11.13 9.61 19.21
N ALA A 115 -11.76 10.77 19.41
CA ALA A 115 -12.43 11.11 20.66
C ALA A 115 -13.63 10.19 20.94
N GLY A 116 -13.46 9.28 21.90
CA GLY A 116 -14.52 8.35 22.30
C GLY A 116 -14.68 7.12 21.39
N VAL A 117 -13.74 6.90 20.46
CA VAL A 117 -13.74 5.71 19.62
C VAL A 117 -13.17 4.52 20.41
N ASP A 118 -13.94 3.42 20.43
CA ASP A 118 -13.47 2.13 20.95
C ASP A 118 -12.54 1.47 19.91
N PRO A 119 -11.28 1.12 20.24
CA PRO A 119 -10.39 0.38 19.36
C PRO A 119 -11.00 -0.88 18.74
N ASN A 120 -11.91 -1.57 19.46
CA ASN A 120 -12.57 -2.78 18.96
C ASN A 120 -13.57 -2.48 17.83
N SER A 121 -14.09 -1.25 17.75
CA SER A 121 -15.02 -0.83 16.69
C SER A 121 -14.31 -0.44 15.39
N VAL A 122 -13.00 -0.19 15.44
CA VAL A 122 -12.20 0.21 14.28
C VAL A 122 -11.81 -0.99 13.42
N VAL A 123 -11.55 -2.14 14.05
CA VAL A 123 -11.08 -3.33 13.34
C VAL A 123 -12.26 -4.17 12.87
N PRO A 124 -12.39 -4.47 11.56
CA PRO A 124 -13.46 -5.31 11.06
C PRO A 124 -13.30 -6.77 11.49
N ASP A 125 -14.36 -7.57 11.41
CA ASP A 125 -14.32 -9.01 11.70
C ASP A 125 -13.38 -9.81 10.79
N ARG A 126 -13.09 -9.28 9.60
CA ARG A 126 -12.17 -9.89 8.64
C ARG A 126 -11.19 -8.88 8.07
N LEU A 127 -9.93 -9.28 8.03
CA LEU A 127 -8.84 -8.56 7.39
C LEU A 127 -8.34 -9.38 6.20
N ALA A 128 -8.23 -8.74 5.02
CA ALA A 128 -7.76 -9.39 3.79
C ALA A 128 -8.49 -10.73 3.45
N GLY A 129 -9.76 -10.87 3.84
CA GLY A 129 -10.56 -12.08 3.62
C GLY A 129 -10.39 -13.17 4.68
N THR A 130 -9.45 -13.03 5.61
CA THR A 130 -9.25 -13.93 6.76
C THR A 130 -9.91 -13.37 8.02
N PRO A 131 -10.38 -14.22 8.96
CA PRO A 131 -10.82 -13.76 10.28
C PRO A 131 -9.74 -12.90 10.94
N THR A 132 -10.16 -11.79 11.54
CA THR A 132 -9.26 -10.92 12.29
C THR A 132 -8.64 -11.69 13.47
N PRO A 133 -7.31 -11.60 13.68
CA PRO A 133 -6.68 -12.26 14.80
C PRO A 133 -7.30 -11.87 16.15
N GLU A 134 -7.37 -12.84 17.06
CA GLU A 134 -7.72 -12.60 18.45
C GLU A 134 -6.63 -11.77 19.15
N GLY A 135 -7.01 -11.04 20.21
CA GLY A 135 -6.10 -10.19 20.99
C GLY A 135 -6.67 -8.79 21.24
N ASP A 136 -6.03 -8.06 22.14
CA ASP A 136 -6.45 -6.71 22.49
C ASP A 136 -6.22 -5.74 21.33
N ARG A 137 -7.18 -4.84 21.10
CA ARG A 137 -7.04 -3.75 20.13
C ARG A 137 -6.67 -2.50 20.90
N ARG A 138 -5.53 -1.92 20.57
CA ARG A 138 -4.98 -0.76 21.27
C ARG A 138 -4.65 0.33 20.28
N MET A 139 -4.95 1.57 20.63
CA MET A 139 -4.74 2.74 19.78
C MET A 139 -3.83 3.75 20.46
N ALA A 140 -2.83 4.24 19.73
CA ALA A 140 -1.93 5.30 20.14
C ALA A 140 -2.10 6.45 19.15
N GLN A 141 -2.13 7.68 19.66
CA GLN A 141 -2.24 8.89 18.86
C GLN A 141 -1.01 9.77 19.08
N GLY A 142 -0.48 10.33 17.99
CA GLY A 142 0.61 11.31 18.02
C GLY A 142 0.60 12.15 16.75
N SER A 143 0.76 13.47 16.88
CA SER A 143 0.65 14.41 15.77
C SER A 143 -0.65 14.17 14.96
N ASN A 144 -0.59 14.17 13.63
CA ASN A 144 -1.66 13.84 12.70
C ASN A 144 -1.87 12.33 12.46
N VAL A 145 -1.42 11.46 13.38
CA VAL A 145 -1.39 10.00 13.19
C VAL A 145 -2.11 9.28 14.33
N ILE A 146 -2.87 8.25 13.97
CA ILE A 146 -3.30 7.20 14.89
C ILE A 146 -2.70 5.88 14.43
N VAL A 147 -2.14 5.11 15.36
CA VAL A 147 -1.70 3.73 15.12
C VAL A 147 -2.56 2.80 15.96
N LEU A 148 -3.18 1.82 15.32
CA LEU A 148 -3.90 0.73 15.96
C LEU A 148 -3.06 -0.54 15.88
N LEU A 149 -2.88 -1.24 17.00
CA LEU A 149 -2.26 -2.57 17.05
C LEU A 149 -3.31 -3.61 17.45
N VAL A 150 -3.34 -4.75 16.76
CA VAL A 150 -4.17 -5.91 17.07
C VAL A 150 -3.28 -6.99 17.69
N GLY A 151 -3.49 -7.25 18.99
CA GLY A 151 -2.67 -8.17 19.76
C GLY A 151 -1.31 -7.56 20.13
N GLY A 152 -0.23 -8.30 19.86
CA GLY A 152 1.13 -7.93 20.24
C GLY A 152 1.42 -8.09 21.73
N SER A 153 2.71 -8.15 22.07
CA SER A 153 3.15 -8.18 23.47
C SER A 153 2.98 -6.81 24.14
N GLU A 154 2.97 -6.76 25.48
CA GLU A 154 3.02 -5.49 26.23
C GLU A 154 4.27 -4.66 25.91
N ASP A 155 5.40 -5.32 25.60
CA ASP A 155 6.63 -4.63 25.22
C ASP A 155 6.49 -3.98 23.84
N THR A 156 5.96 -4.72 22.87
CA THR A 156 5.64 -4.22 21.53
C THR A 156 4.68 -3.03 21.63
N TRP A 157 3.63 -3.13 22.43
CA TRP A 157 2.68 -2.04 22.64
C TRP A 157 3.34 -0.78 23.21
N ARG A 158 4.15 -0.91 24.26
CA ARG A 158 4.87 0.23 24.85
C ARG A 158 5.79 0.91 23.85
N LYS A 159 6.48 0.15 23.01
CA LYS A 159 7.33 0.68 21.95
C LYS A 159 6.52 1.44 20.89
N VAL A 160 5.35 0.92 20.52
CA VAL A 160 4.41 1.64 19.63
C VAL A 160 3.99 2.96 20.25
N GLU A 161 3.61 2.99 21.53
CA GLU A 161 3.24 4.23 22.22
C GLU A 161 4.38 5.26 22.20
N VAL A 162 5.61 4.84 22.50
CA VAL A 162 6.79 5.72 22.49
C VAL A 162 7.08 6.23 21.08
N ALA A 163 7.06 5.36 20.07
CA ALA A 163 7.27 5.75 18.67
C ALA A 163 6.27 6.82 18.24
N VAL A 164 4.99 6.58 18.48
CA VAL A 164 3.90 7.48 18.08
C VAL A 164 3.96 8.80 18.84
N ALA A 165 4.26 8.77 20.14
CA ALA A 165 4.42 9.99 20.94
C ALA A 165 5.63 10.84 20.51
N SER A 166 6.62 10.26 19.84
CA SER A 166 7.81 10.96 19.35
C SER A 166 7.64 11.62 17.98
N LEU A 167 6.50 11.43 17.32
CA LEU A 167 6.25 11.99 15.98
C LEU A 167 6.18 13.52 16.01
N PRO A 168 6.81 14.21 15.04
CA PRO A 168 6.85 15.67 14.95
C PRO A 168 5.49 16.31 14.65
#